data_AF-A0A937PL87-F1
#
_entry.id   AF-A0A937PL87-F1
#
_cell.length_a   1.000
_cell.length_b   1.000
_cell.length_c   1.000
_cell.angle_alpha   90.00
_cell.angle_beta   90.00
_cell.angle_gamma   90.00
#
_symmetry.space_group_name_H-M   'P 1'
#
loop_
_entity.id
_entity.type
_entity.pdbx_description
1 polymer ?
#
loop_
_entity_poly.entity_id
_entity_poly.type
_entity_poly.pdbx_seq_one_letter_code
_entity_poly.pdbx_strand_id
1 'polypeptide(L)'
;MNSPKKPIRSFYDLDVYRNAYRASITVLTKIIPKLPKEERFDLTNQLRRSAKAVPRLIAEGHSKRHQKKGFQKYIDDALAESNETIVSLNQARDLYSNYVDVKLCDELIDTYDKTSRQLYNLALAWDKFNKRNRKTTNDSSYATEQQKTNN
;
A
#
# COMPACT_ATOMS: atom_id res chain seq x y z
N MET A 1 -13.99 -22.95 -0.25
CA MET A 1 -13.83 -22.87 1.22
C MET A 1 -13.14 -21.54 1.56
N ASN A 2 -13.84 -20.60 2.18
CA ASN A 2 -13.21 -19.38 2.70
C ASN A 2 -12.60 -19.70 4.07
N SER A 3 -11.30 -19.97 4.10
CA SER A 3 -10.57 -20.08 5.36
C SER A 3 -10.76 -18.80 6.20
N PRO A 4 -10.93 -18.90 7.52
CA PRO A 4 -11.09 -17.72 8.37
C PRO A 4 -9.88 -16.81 8.19
N LYS A 5 -10.15 -15.53 7.85
CA LYS A 5 -9.08 -14.54 7.67
C LYS A 5 -8.32 -14.38 8.99
N LYS A 6 -7.01 -14.60 8.95
CA LYS A 6 -6.13 -14.43 10.12
C LYS A 6 -6.28 -13.00 10.68
N PRO A 7 -6.37 -12.82 12.01
CA PRO A 7 -6.46 -11.49 12.60
C PRO A 7 -5.19 -10.68 12.30
N ILE A 8 -5.36 -9.44 11.85
CA ILE A 8 -4.27 -8.50 11.58
C ILE A 8 -3.83 -7.88 12.90
N ARG A 9 -2.63 -8.23 13.38
CA ARG A 9 -2.03 -7.68 14.61
C ARG A 9 -0.86 -6.74 14.30
N SER A 10 -0.17 -6.98 13.18
CA SER A 10 0.93 -6.17 12.69
C SER A 10 0.78 -5.88 11.19
N PHE A 11 1.48 -4.87 10.69
CA PHE A 11 1.55 -4.61 9.25
C PHE A 11 2.15 -5.80 8.48
N TYR A 12 2.97 -6.65 9.14
CA TYR A 12 3.47 -7.90 8.58
C TYR A 12 2.36 -8.91 8.21
N ASP A 13 1.17 -8.78 8.81
CA ASP A 13 0.02 -9.63 8.49
C ASP A 13 -0.69 -9.18 7.20
N LEU A 14 -0.42 -7.98 6.70
CA LEU A 14 -1.01 -7.46 5.47
C LEU A 14 -0.33 -8.09 4.24
N ASP A 15 -1.11 -8.80 3.41
CA ASP A 15 -0.61 -9.35 2.14
C ASP A 15 -0.02 -8.26 1.24
N VAL A 16 -0.69 -7.11 1.17
CA VAL A 16 -0.23 -5.96 0.36
C VAL A 16 1.14 -5.44 0.81
N TYR A 17 1.42 -5.46 2.12
CA TYR A 17 2.75 -5.11 2.64
C TYR A 17 3.81 -6.11 2.17
N ARG A 18 3.54 -7.41 2.33
CA ARG A 18 4.50 -8.47 1.97
C ARG A 18 4.83 -8.45 0.49
N ASN A 19 3.82 -8.26 -0.36
CA ASN A 19 3.97 -8.17 -1.81
C ASN A 19 4.78 -6.93 -2.20
N ALA A 20 4.38 -5.75 -1.70
CA ALA A 20 5.09 -4.49 -1.97
C ALA A 20 6.56 -4.55 -1.50
N TYR A 21 6.82 -5.12 -0.32
CA TYR A 21 8.18 -5.25 0.19
C TYR A 21 9.05 -6.12 -0.71
N ARG A 22 8.57 -7.31 -1.09
CA ARG A 22 9.31 -8.22 -2.00
C ARG A 22 9.57 -7.57 -3.35
N ALA A 23 8.54 -6.94 -3.94
CA ALA A 23 8.67 -6.22 -5.20
C ALA A 23 9.71 -5.08 -5.10
N SER A 24 9.72 -4.33 -4.00
CA SER A 24 10.70 -3.27 -3.77
C SER A 24 12.14 -3.81 -3.76
N ILE A 25 12.38 -4.97 -3.12
CA ILE A 25 13.71 -5.60 -3.09
C ILE A 25 14.14 -6.03 -4.49
N THR A 26 13.23 -6.61 -5.27
CA THR A 26 13.51 -7.00 -6.66
C THR A 26 13.85 -5.76 -7.52
N VAL A 27 13.08 -4.67 -7.44
CA VAL A 27 13.40 -3.41 -8.12
C VAL A 27 14.81 -2.95 -7.76
N LEU A 28 15.12 -2.88 -6.46
CA LEU A 28 16.38 -2.35 -5.94
C LEU A 28 17.61 -3.17 -6.33
N THR A 29 17.45 -4.48 -6.47
CA THR A 29 18.57 -5.41 -6.67
C THR A 29 18.70 -5.91 -8.11
N LYS A 30 17.61 -5.86 -8.89
CA LYS A 30 17.57 -6.41 -10.26
C LYS A 30 17.38 -5.37 -11.35
N ILE A 31 16.58 -4.33 -11.10
CA ILE A 31 16.30 -3.27 -12.11
C ILE A 31 17.29 -2.13 -11.97
N ILE A 32 17.39 -1.53 -10.77
CA ILE A 32 18.21 -0.34 -10.56
C ILE A 32 19.69 -0.51 -10.97
N PRO A 33 20.38 -1.62 -10.66
CA PRO A 33 21.79 -1.77 -11.04
C PRO A 33 22.04 -1.90 -12.55
N LYS A 34 20.97 -2.07 -13.34
CA LYS A 34 21.04 -2.26 -14.79
C LYS A 34 20.84 -0.97 -15.57
N LEU A 35 20.22 0.04 -14.96
CA LEU A 35 20.01 1.33 -15.62
C LEU A 35 21.34 2.02 -15.97
N PRO A 36 21.40 2.78 -17.08
CA PRO A 36 22.58 3.56 -17.44
C PRO A 36 23.01 4.54 -16.35
N LYS A 37 24.29 4.91 -16.33
CA LYS A 37 24.84 5.80 -15.27
C LYS A 37 24.30 7.22 -15.39
N GLU A 38 23.92 7.63 -16.59
CA GLU A 38 23.31 8.91 -16.94
C GLU A 38 21.96 9.09 -16.21
N GLU A 39 21.24 8.00 -15.98
CA GLU A 39 19.96 7.96 -15.26
C GLU A 39 20.09 8.00 -13.74
N ARG A 40 21.33 8.06 -13.20
CA ARG A 40 21.58 7.98 -11.75
C ARG A 40 20.79 9.01 -10.96
N PHE A 41 20.73 10.24 -11.45
CA PHE A 41 20.06 11.35 -10.75
C PHE A 41 18.60 11.55 -11.17
N ASP A 42 18.13 10.81 -12.17
CA ASP A 42 16.76 10.86 -12.66
C ASP A 42 16.03 9.54 -12.39
N LEU A 43 15.80 8.69 -13.40
CA LEU A 43 14.97 7.48 -13.29
C LEU A 43 15.42 6.56 -12.16
N THR A 44 16.74 6.39 -11.99
CA THR A 44 17.29 5.55 -10.91
C THR A 44 16.89 6.05 -9.53
N ASN A 45 16.98 7.36 -9.30
CA ASN A 45 16.65 7.93 -7.99
C ASN A 45 15.14 7.96 -7.75
N GLN A 46 14.35 8.30 -8.77
CA GLN A 46 12.90 8.30 -8.67
C GLN A 46 12.38 6.88 -8.36
N LEU A 47 12.70 5.90 -9.20
CA LEU A 47 12.28 4.50 -9.03
C LEU A 47 12.75 3.91 -7.69
N ARG A 48 13.98 4.24 -7.25
CA ARG A 48 14.50 3.77 -5.97
C ARG A 48 13.72 4.34 -4.79
N ARG A 49 13.30 5.60 -4.85
CA ARG A 49 12.56 6.26 -3.76
C ARG A 49 11.15 5.72 -3.69
N SER A 50 10.44 5.71 -4.82
CA SER A 50 9.03 5.32 -4.87
C SER A 50 8.82 3.85 -4.51
N ALA A 51 9.61 2.94 -5.08
CA ALA A 51 9.53 1.52 -4.75
C ALA A 51 9.76 1.24 -3.25
N LYS A 52 10.68 1.97 -2.61
CA LYS A 52 10.92 1.83 -1.17
C LYS A 52 9.83 2.49 -0.33
N ALA A 53 9.15 3.52 -0.84
CA ALA A 53 8.15 4.28 -0.09
C ALA A 53 6.88 3.46 0.14
N VAL A 54 6.41 2.70 -0.86
CA VAL A 54 5.18 1.89 -0.78
C VAL A 54 5.11 1.02 0.50
N PRO A 55 6.05 0.11 0.79
CA PRO A 55 5.99 -0.70 2.01
C PRO A 55 6.14 0.11 3.31
N ARG A 56 6.84 1.25 3.29
CA ARG A 56 6.95 2.15 4.46
C ARG A 56 5.63 2.82 4.77
N LEU A 57 4.98 3.39 3.76
CA LEU A 57 3.71 4.08 3.90
C LEU A 57 2.60 3.12 4.37
N ILE A 58 2.61 1.86 3.93
CA ILE A 58 1.70 0.84 4.46
C ILE A 58 1.91 0.61 5.97
N ALA A 59 3.17 0.52 6.41
CA ALA A 59 3.49 0.32 7.82
C ALA A 59 3.13 1.56 8.68
N GLU A 60 3.39 2.76 8.17
CA GLU A 60 3.01 4.03 8.81
C GLU A 60 1.48 4.18 8.90
N GLY A 61 0.78 3.87 7.81
CA GLY A 61 -0.68 3.82 7.77
C GLY A 61 -1.23 2.87 8.82
N HIS A 62 -0.76 1.62 8.86
CA HIS A 62 -1.16 0.65 9.88
C HIS A 62 -0.91 1.17 11.32
N SER A 63 0.19 1.88 11.55
CA SER A 63 0.51 2.48 12.86
C SER A 63 -0.49 3.58 13.26
N LYS A 64 -1.01 4.32 12.27
CA LYS A 64 -2.02 5.36 12.43
C LYS A 64 -3.45 4.88 12.22
N ARG A 65 -3.71 3.57 12.15
CA ARG A 65 -5.05 2.99 11.89
C ARG A 65 -6.15 3.54 12.80
N HIS A 66 -5.86 3.73 14.08
CA HIS A 66 -6.79 4.32 15.06
C HIS A 66 -7.25 5.75 14.72
N GLN A 67 -6.54 6.46 13.82
CA GLN A 67 -6.89 7.78 13.32
C GLN A 67 -7.36 7.66 11.86
N LYS A 68 -8.68 7.75 11.61
CA LYS A 68 -9.25 7.60 10.26
C LYS A 68 -8.51 8.43 9.19
N LYS A 69 -8.32 9.73 9.44
CA LYS A 69 -7.62 10.64 8.50
C LYS A 69 -6.14 10.29 8.35
N GLY A 70 -5.48 9.92 9.44
CA GLY A 70 -4.07 9.51 9.43
C GLY A 70 -3.87 8.26 8.59
N PHE A 71 -4.65 7.20 8.84
CA PHE A 71 -4.63 5.98 8.04
C PHE A 71 -4.85 6.26 6.56
N GLN A 72 -5.93 6.97 6.22
CA GLN A 72 -6.31 7.23 4.84
C GLN A 72 -5.19 7.95 4.07
N LYS A 73 -4.63 9.02 4.65
CA LYS A 73 -3.51 9.76 4.06
C LYS A 73 -2.37 8.84 3.64
N TYR A 74 -1.92 7.95 4.54
CA TYR A 74 -0.81 7.05 4.25
C TYR A 74 -1.14 6.00 3.20
N ILE A 75 -2.38 5.54 3.11
CA ILE A 75 -2.79 4.61 2.05
C ILE A 75 -2.88 5.32 0.69
N ASP A 76 -3.34 6.58 0.66
CA ASP A 76 -3.36 7.39 -0.56
C ASP A 76 -1.93 7.70 -1.03
N ASP A 77 -1.04 8.09 -0.11
CA ASP A 77 0.38 8.29 -0.40
C ASP A 77 1.02 6.99 -0.93
N ALA A 78 0.72 5.82 -0.33
CA ALA A 78 1.22 4.53 -0.79
C ALA A 78 0.74 4.18 -2.21
N LEU A 79 -0.50 4.54 -2.54
CA LEU A 79 -1.07 4.34 -3.87
C LEU A 79 -0.39 5.23 -4.90
N ALA A 80 -0.11 6.49 -4.56
CA ALA A 80 0.63 7.42 -5.41
C ALA A 80 2.04 6.89 -5.72
N GLU A 81 2.79 6.46 -4.70
CA GLU A 81 4.13 5.90 -4.87
C GLU A 81 4.13 4.58 -5.65
N SER A 82 3.07 3.77 -5.51
CA SER A 82 2.88 2.55 -6.31
C SER A 82 2.74 2.90 -7.79
N ASN A 83 1.93 3.91 -8.12
CA ASN A 83 1.75 4.37 -9.50
C ASN A 83 3.02 5.02 -10.07
N GLU A 84 3.75 5.81 -9.28
CA GLU A 84 5.06 6.35 -9.68
C GLU A 84 6.07 5.23 -9.98
N THR A 85 6.06 4.17 -9.17
CA THR A 85 6.88 2.97 -9.39
C THR A 85 6.51 2.27 -10.71
N ILE A 86 5.21 2.13 -11.01
CA ILE A 86 4.73 1.55 -12.28
C ILE A 86 5.19 2.39 -13.47
N VAL A 87 5.01 3.71 -13.42
CA VAL A 87 5.43 4.60 -14.52
C VAL A 87 6.94 4.50 -14.73
N SER A 88 7.72 4.54 -13.65
CA SER A 88 9.17 4.40 -13.71
C SER A 88 9.61 3.04 -14.27
N LEU A 89 8.89 1.95 -13.95
CA LEU A 89 9.17 0.63 -14.52
C LEU A 89 8.82 0.56 -16.02
N ASN A 90 7.74 1.20 -16.47
CA ASN A 90 7.44 1.32 -17.89
C ASN A 90 8.56 2.09 -18.63
N GLN A 91 9.02 3.21 -18.07
CA GLN A 91 10.13 3.98 -18.64
C GLN A 91 11.43 3.16 -18.69
N ALA A 92 11.75 2.42 -17.62
CA ALA A 92 12.90 1.51 -17.60
C ALA A 92 12.79 0.44 -18.70
N ARG A 93 11.62 -0.17 -18.86
CA ARG A 93 11.36 -1.19 -19.87
C ARG A 93 11.46 -0.63 -21.29
N ASP A 94 10.84 0.51 -21.56
CA ASP A 94 10.63 1.03 -22.91
C ASP A 94 11.85 1.79 -23.44
N LEU A 95 12.56 2.52 -22.57
CA LEU A 95 13.76 3.28 -22.95
C LEU A 95 15.05 2.44 -22.86
N TYR A 96 15.08 1.46 -21.95
CA TYR A 96 16.30 0.74 -21.59
C TYR A 96 16.16 -0.79 -21.72
N SER A 97 15.35 -1.26 -22.67
CA SER A 97 15.11 -2.70 -22.94
C SER A 97 16.37 -3.52 -23.22
N ASN A 98 17.46 -2.89 -23.71
CA ASN A 98 18.76 -3.54 -23.90
C ASN A 98 19.57 -3.69 -22.60
N TYR A 99 19.17 -3.01 -21.53
CA TYR A 99 19.85 -2.99 -20.24
C TYR A 99 19.07 -3.77 -19.16
N VAL A 100 17.75 -3.65 -19.14
CA VAL A 100 16.88 -4.28 -18.15
C VAL A 100 16.19 -5.53 -18.70
N ASP A 101 15.78 -6.43 -17.81
CA ASP A 101 14.94 -7.57 -18.18
C ASP A 101 13.48 -7.10 -18.35
N VAL A 102 13.01 -7.08 -19.60
CA VAL A 102 11.65 -6.64 -19.98
C VAL A 102 10.56 -7.47 -19.28
N LYS A 103 10.74 -8.80 -19.20
CA LYS A 103 9.74 -9.67 -18.57
C LYS A 103 9.64 -9.40 -17.08
N LEU A 104 10.79 -9.18 -16.44
CA LEU A 104 10.82 -8.82 -15.03
C LEU A 104 10.15 -7.46 -14.77
N CYS A 105 10.34 -6.48 -15.67
CA CYS A 105 9.62 -5.22 -15.61
C CYS A 105 8.10 -5.44 -15.67
N ASP A 106 7.60 -6.25 -16.60
CA ASP A 106 6.17 -6.55 -16.73
C ASP A 106 5.61 -7.24 -15.49
N GLU A 107 6.32 -8.24 -14.94
CA GLU A 107 5.93 -8.92 -13.69
C GLU A 107 5.86 -7.96 -12.50
N LEU A 108 6.80 -7.01 -12.41
CA LEU A 108 6.81 -5.99 -11.36
C LEU A 108 5.69 -4.98 -11.55
N ILE A 109 5.42 -4.55 -12.78
CA ILE A 109 4.30 -3.66 -13.11
C ILE A 109 2.97 -4.31 -12.68
N ASP A 110 2.75 -5.57 -13.03
CA ASP A 110 1.57 -6.34 -12.60
C ASP A 110 1.47 -6.46 -11.08
N THR A 111 2.61 -6.61 -10.40
CA THR A 111 2.67 -6.71 -8.94
C THR A 111 2.30 -5.38 -8.28
N TYR A 112 2.79 -4.25 -8.80
CA TYR A 112 2.42 -2.93 -8.29
C TYR A 112 0.97 -2.56 -8.63
N ASP A 113 0.45 -2.95 -9.80
CA ASP A 113 -0.99 -2.77 -10.10
C ASP A 113 -1.87 -3.55 -9.11
N LYS A 114 -1.54 -4.83 -8.86
CA LYS A 114 -2.20 -5.62 -7.83
C LYS A 114 -2.09 -4.96 -6.45
N THR A 115 -0.92 -4.39 -6.14
CA THR A 115 -0.69 -3.65 -4.89
C THR A 115 -1.61 -2.43 -4.80
N SER A 116 -1.71 -1.62 -5.85
CA SER A 116 -2.60 -0.46 -5.94
C SER A 116 -4.06 -0.84 -5.69
N ARG A 117 -4.54 -1.92 -6.31
CA ARG A 117 -5.91 -2.45 -6.07
C ARG A 117 -6.10 -2.95 -4.64
N GLN A 118 -5.09 -3.59 -4.05
CA GLN A 118 -5.14 -4.04 -2.66
C GLN A 118 -5.17 -2.86 -1.68
N LEU A 119 -4.40 -1.80 -1.93
CA LEU A 119 -4.40 -0.57 -1.13
C LEU A 119 -5.76 0.11 -1.16
N TYR A 120 -6.36 0.25 -2.36
CA TYR A 120 -7.71 0.81 -2.51
C TYR A 120 -8.74 0.01 -1.71
N ASN A 121 -8.73 -1.32 -1.85
CA ASN A 121 -9.63 -2.20 -1.09
C ASN A 121 -9.40 -2.13 0.42
N LEU A 122 -8.14 -1.97 0.86
CA LEU A 122 -7.80 -1.79 2.27
C LEU A 122 -8.37 -0.47 2.82
N ALA A 123 -8.27 0.63 2.07
CA ALA A 123 -8.89 1.91 2.44
C ALA A 123 -10.41 1.79 2.58
N LEU A 124 -11.09 1.18 1.60
CA LEU A 124 -12.53 0.96 1.65
C LEU A 124 -12.96 0.09 2.84
N ALA A 125 -12.23 -1.00 3.08
CA ALA A 125 -12.50 -1.89 4.21
C ALA A 125 -12.35 -1.16 5.55
N TRP A 126 -11.32 -0.30 5.67
CA TRP A 126 -11.09 0.50 6.88
C TRP A 126 -12.16 1.57 7.10
N ASP A 127 -12.61 2.25 6.05
CA ASP A 127 -13.71 3.22 6.15
C ASP A 127 -15.01 2.55 6.64
N LYS A 128 -15.34 1.38 6.08
CA LYS A 128 -16.51 0.59 6.49
C LYS A 128 -16.42 0.12 7.94
N PHE A 129 -15.24 -0.34 8.38
CA PHE A 129 -14.99 -0.73 9.77
C PHE A 129 -15.22 0.43 10.74
N ASN A 130 -14.67 1.61 10.44
CA ASN A 130 -14.86 2.80 11.28
C ASN A 130 -16.32 3.28 11.35
N LYS A 131 -17.05 3.22 10.23
CA LYS A 131 -18.49 3.56 10.19
C LYS A 131 -19.31 2.62 11.07
N ARG A 132 -19.04 1.31 11.02
CA ARG A 132 -19.70 0.31 11.86
C ARG A 132 -19.44 0.57 13.35
N ASN A 133 -18.18 0.79 13.72
CA ASN A 133 -17.82 1.03 15.12
C ASN A 133 -18.52 2.27 15.69
N ARG A 134 -18.59 3.38 14.93
CA ARG A 134 -19.31 4.59 15.36
C ARG A 134 -20.81 4.35 15.57
N LYS A 135 -21.45 3.58 14.70
CA LYS A 135 -22.88 3.24 14.84
C LYS A 135 -23.13 2.45 16.13
N THR A 136 -22.32 1.42 16.40
CA THR A 136 -22.41 0.65 17.64
C THR A 136 -22.15 1.49 18.90
N THR A 137 -21.23 2.46 18.87
CA THR A 137 -21.01 3.33 20.04
C THR A 137 -22.22 4.22 20.31
N ASN A 138 -22.79 4.81 19.26
CA ASN A 138 -23.96 5.68 19.37
C ASN A 138 -25.20 4.91 19.87
N ASP A 139 -25.48 3.73 19.32
CA ASP A 139 -26.63 2.90 19.72
C ASP A 139 -26.53 2.48 21.20
N SER A 140 -25.33 2.16 21.69
CA SER A 140 -25.10 1.84 23.11
C SER A 140 -25.26 3.06 24.04
N SER A 141 -24.84 4.26 23.62
CA SER A 141 -25.04 5.48 24.42
C SER A 141 -26.53 5.84 24.55
N TYR A 142 -27.32 5.73 23.48
CA TYR A 142 -28.76 5.99 23.51
C TYR A 142 -29.51 4.99 24.43
N ALA A 143 -29.13 3.71 24.42
CA ALA A 143 -29.72 2.71 25.31
C ALA A 143 -29.41 2.97 26.81
N THR A 144 -28.24 3.53 27.11
CA THR A 144 -27.81 3.82 28.49
C THR A 144 -28.47 5.10 29.05
N GLU A 145 -28.75 6.08 28.19
CA GLU A 145 -29.46 7.31 28.60
C GLU A 145 -30.95 7.06 28.89
N GLN A 146 -31.63 6.24 28.09
CA GLN A 146 -33.05 5.90 28.31
C GLN A 146 -33.32 5.13 29.62
N GLN A 147 -32.33 4.38 30.11
CA GLN A 147 -32.42 3.69 31.41
C GLN A 147 -32.27 4.65 32.61
N LYS A 148 -31.62 5.81 32.43
CA LYS A 148 -31.45 6.81 33.50
C LYS A 148 -32.63 7.77 33.63
N THR A 149 -33.42 7.97 32.56
CA THR A 149 -34.59 8.86 32.57
C THR A 149 -35.87 8.21 33.08
N ASN A 150 -35.87 6.88 33.27
CA ASN A 150 -37.03 6.09 33.72
C ASN A 150 -36.94 5.67 35.20
N ASN A 151 -36.06 6.28 35.99
CA ASN A 151 -35.94 6.11 37.44
C ASN A 151 -36.08 7.45 38.17
#